data_AF-A0A2G0Y707-F1
#
_entry.id   AF-A0A2G0Y707-F1
#
_cell.length_a   1.000
_cell.length_b   1.000
_cell.length_c   1.000
_cell.angle_alpha   90.00
_cell.angle_beta   90.00
_cell.angle_gamma   90.00
#
_symmetry.space_group_name_H-M   'P 1'
#
loop_
_entity.id
_entity.type
_entity.pdbx_description
1 polymer ?
#
loop_
_entity_poly.entity_id
_entity_poly.type
_entity_poly.pdbx_seq_one_letter_code
_entity_poly.pdbx_strand_id
1 'polypeptide(L)'
;MPITQPHAQPSYLPTTQPLNGPPEQPATQKAALTPEGAAPAPVTAPYRRNTALDDYARHYKPMKSANDVTAEQVQAHIKQRFGIAIDPDKAYLMTMAYEHRTDEQPYKGSIVQKISLTDAARCNIQGVELPSGMHQPKTLGYSDSTPPIEIKPESRHHEKPSADFRFPLPNTSGHTRWYQGIYQDPQPGSPNRYDASNQVPIDPESFKQMVWDNAYKKSYDNYLKDYWSPNNRAAFTTTATIAYLTAVHKQLHDQSLNENDRRIAMGVAGLPPDKAYLDITPEDLKQPYKADPNLQTKFLRFNGFESRMFYTQDLTSGRVLLYVSGLTPPAHGFDSVEAMHRWLGEQFKDPQKATVIKFQLRPEDRPNYGHWVGADARVDLIAEQLNNHASPAQQERLGYWQEGGVFDSQAFKGNPFEELQYRTEKATKSATDQQFVLNSDVTKNSVIKGLRIASYGLLFLAPLGMAIPPLGVALTIANIGIGATEVGIGIDDKLNNRPGAENRIITGVINTTKPILSEGFGQAFTPVTGPLKAFLLKP
;
A
#
# COMPACT_ATOMS: atom_id res chain seq x y z
N MET A 1 -63.23 10.58 38.30
CA MET A 1 -64.68 10.34 38.15
C MET A 1 -65.22 11.30 37.09
N PRO A 2 -66.19 10.88 36.25
CA PRO A 2 -66.84 9.57 36.17
C PRO A 2 -66.21 8.68 35.06
N ILE A 3 -65.92 7.38 35.27
CA ILE A 3 -66.83 6.20 35.37
C ILE A 3 -67.33 5.87 33.93
N THR A 4 -67.08 4.72 33.26
CA THR A 4 -67.10 3.28 33.67
C THR A 4 -66.57 2.38 32.53
N GLN A 5 -65.89 1.26 32.85
CA GLN A 5 -65.83 0.01 32.05
C GLN A 5 -67.13 -0.82 32.29
N PRO A 6 -67.29 -2.17 32.07
CA PRO A 6 -66.48 -3.23 31.42
C PRO A 6 -67.33 -4.29 30.63
N HIS A 7 -66.71 -5.46 30.36
CA HIS A 7 -67.25 -6.82 30.11
C HIS A 7 -67.06 -7.37 28.68
N ALA A 8 -66.77 -8.65 28.42
CA ALA A 8 -66.35 -9.82 29.18
C ALA A 8 -66.00 -10.93 28.17
N GLN A 9 -65.12 -11.87 28.52
CA GLN A 9 -65.09 -13.21 27.89
C GLN A 9 -66.27 -14.05 28.41
N PRO A 10 -66.65 -15.13 27.68
CA PRO A 10 -66.37 -16.44 28.27
C PRO A 10 -65.99 -17.56 27.27
N SER A 11 -65.32 -18.54 27.87
CA SER A 11 -64.90 -19.89 27.49
C SER A 11 -65.99 -20.79 26.88
N TYR A 12 -65.62 -21.86 26.17
CA TYR A 12 -65.93 -23.28 26.49
C TYR A 12 -65.59 -24.23 25.30
N LEU A 13 -64.71 -25.21 25.57
CA LEU A 13 -64.61 -26.54 24.93
C LEU A 13 -65.69 -27.46 25.56
N PRO A 14 -66.16 -28.59 24.96
CA PRO A 14 -65.35 -29.84 24.94
C PRO A 14 -65.68 -30.98 23.92
N THR A 15 -64.75 -31.96 23.88
CA THR A 15 -64.91 -33.44 23.70
C THR A 15 -65.32 -34.06 22.34
N THR A 16 -64.49 -34.96 21.74
CA THR A 16 -64.37 -36.44 21.96
C THR A 16 -63.55 -37.12 20.84
N GLN A 17 -62.56 -37.95 21.21
CA GLN A 17 -61.93 -39.07 20.46
C GLN A 17 -62.85 -40.34 20.51
N PRO A 18 -62.53 -41.59 20.05
CA PRO A 18 -61.26 -42.21 19.56
C PRO A 18 -61.40 -43.26 18.40
N LEU A 19 -60.28 -43.85 17.90
CA LEU A 19 -59.94 -45.30 18.01
C LEU A 19 -58.85 -45.81 17.01
N ASN A 20 -57.84 -46.47 17.62
CA ASN A 20 -57.02 -47.61 17.18
C ASN A 20 -55.70 -47.43 16.38
N GLY A 21 -54.56 -47.60 17.10
CA GLY A 21 -53.16 -47.75 16.61
C GLY A 21 -52.74 -49.22 16.40
N PRO A 22 -51.52 -49.72 16.79
CA PRO A 22 -50.16 -49.16 17.02
C PRO A 22 -49.06 -50.05 16.32
N PRO A 23 -47.76 -50.20 16.75
CA PRO A 23 -46.83 -49.46 17.64
C PRO A 23 -45.48 -49.09 16.92
N GLU A 24 -44.58 -48.19 17.38
CA GLU A 24 -43.61 -48.31 18.49
C GLU A 24 -42.85 -46.96 18.72
N GLN A 25 -42.38 -46.76 19.96
CA GLN A 25 -41.82 -45.55 20.61
C GLN A 25 -40.27 -45.35 20.38
N PRO A 26 -39.55 -44.35 20.98
CA PRO A 26 -39.95 -43.23 21.85
C PRO A 26 -39.38 -41.83 21.51
N ALA A 27 -40.17 -40.82 21.90
CA ALA A 27 -39.86 -39.61 22.68
C ALA A 27 -38.55 -38.79 22.51
N THR A 28 -38.79 -37.46 22.45
CA THR A 28 -38.00 -36.36 23.04
C THR A 28 -36.63 -36.02 22.45
N GLN A 29 -36.58 -35.08 21.50
CA GLN A 29 -35.50 -34.09 21.46
C GLN A 29 -35.91 -32.90 22.33
N LYS A 30 -35.58 -33.00 23.63
CA LYS A 30 -35.33 -31.82 24.44
C LYS A 30 -34.24 -31.01 23.73
N ALA A 31 -34.49 -29.73 23.52
CA ALA A 31 -33.42 -28.77 23.27
C ALA A 31 -32.40 -28.92 24.41
N ALA A 32 -31.23 -29.48 24.10
CA ALA A 32 -30.11 -29.45 25.02
C ALA A 32 -29.68 -27.99 25.12
N LEU A 33 -30.01 -27.37 26.26
CA LEU A 33 -29.31 -26.18 26.72
C LEU A 33 -27.83 -26.54 26.74
N THR A 34 -27.06 -25.98 25.81
CA THR A 34 -25.61 -26.02 25.87
C THR A 34 -25.18 -25.43 27.21
N PRO A 35 -24.27 -26.08 27.97
CA PRO A 35 -23.75 -25.51 29.20
C PRO A 35 -23.20 -24.11 28.93
N GLU A 36 -23.53 -23.17 29.81
CA GLU A 36 -22.96 -21.83 29.85
C GLU A 36 -21.42 -21.98 29.88
N GLY A 37 -20.76 -21.63 28.76
CA GLY A 37 -19.31 -21.82 28.58
C GLY A 37 -18.88 -22.68 27.37
N ALA A 38 -19.80 -23.23 26.57
CA ALA A 38 -19.42 -23.88 25.31
C ALA A 38 -19.09 -22.82 24.23
N ALA A 39 -17.81 -22.74 23.83
CA ALA A 39 -17.39 -21.95 22.67
C ALA A 39 -18.21 -22.39 21.43
N PRO A 40 -18.77 -21.45 20.64
CA PRO A 40 -19.50 -21.80 19.43
C PRO A 40 -18.60 -22.62 18.50
N ALA A 41 -19.13 -23.73 17.96
CA ALA A 41 -18.41 -24.52 16.98
C ALA A 41 -17.97 -23.63 15.81
N PRO A 42 -16.71 -23.74 15.33
CA PRO A 42 -16.26 -22.93 14.21
C PRO A 42 -17.15 -23.23 13.00
N VAL A 43 -17.83 -22.20 12.49
CA VAL A 43 -18.57 -22.29 11.24
C VAL A 43 -17.53 -22.44 10.12
N THR A 44 -17.23 -23.69 9.75
CA THR A 44 -16.28 -24.06 8.70
C THR A 44 -16.94 -24.10 7.32
N ALA A 45 -17.90 -23.21 7.05
CA ALA A 45 -18.39 -23.04 5.69
C ALA A 45 -17.26 -22.44 4.84
N PRO A 46 -16.95 -23.00 3.65
CA PRO A 46 -15.87 -22.48 2.83
C PRO A 46 -16.16 -21.03 2.42
N TYR A 47 -15.14 -20.17 2.48
CA TYR A 47 -15.20 -18.81 1.97
C TYR A 47 -15.71 -18.79 0.53
N ARG A 48 -16.77 -18.01 0.27
CA ARG A 48 -17.35 -17.85 -1.06
C ARG A 48 -17.06 -16.45 -1.59
N ARG A 49 -16.65 -16.39 -2.86
CA ARG A 49 -16.46 -15.13 -3.58
C ARG A 49 -17.73 -14.74 -4.31
N ASN A 50 -17.92 -13.44 -4.49
CA ASN A 50 -18.96 -12.92 -5.37
C ASN A 50 -18.35 -12.73 -6.77
N THR A 51 -18.65 -13.68 -7.66
CA THR A 51 -18.07 -13.71 -9.01
C THR A 51 -18.49 -12.52 -9.87
N ALA A 52 -19.72 -12.00 -9.71
CA ALA A 52 -20.18 -10.84 -10.47
C ALA A 52 -19.38 -9.57 -10.13
N LEU A 53 -19.08 -9.36 -8.84
CA LEU A 53 -18.23 -8.25 -8.40
C LEU A 53 -16.76 -8.46 -8.79
N ASP A 54 -16.25 -9.69 -8.66
CA ASP A 54 -14.90 -10.05 -9.10
C ASP A 54 -14.71 -9.78 -10.60
N ASP A 55 -15.67 -10.19 -11.42
CA ASP A 55 -15.61 -10.02 -12.88
C ASP A 55 -15.67 -8.54 -13.26
N TYR A 56 -16.50 -7.74 -12.58
CA TYR A 56 -16.48 -6.29 -12.77
C TYR A 56 -15.10 -5.69 -12.45
N ALA A 57 -14.53 -6.04 -11.29
CA ALA A 57 -13.26 -5.49 -10.84
C ALA A 57 -12.08 -5.88 -11.74
N ARG A 58 -12.09 -7.07 -12.36
CA ARG A 58 -11.07 -7.51 -13.32
C ARG A 58 -10.97 -6.63 -14.56
N HIS A 59 -12.04 -5.94 -14.93
CA HIS A 59 -12.06 -5.03 -16.09
C HIS A 59 -11.64 -3.60 -15.73
N TYR A 60 -11.39 -3.31 -14.46
CA TYR A 60 -10.89 -2.00 -14.04
C TYR A 60 -9.49 -1.75 -14.59
N LYS A 61 -9.29 -0.58 -15.20
CA LYS A 61 -7.97 -0.14 -15.68
C LYS A 61 -7.30 0.74 -14.62
N PRO A 62 -6.32 0.21 -13.87
CA PRO A 62 -5.61 1.01 -12.89
C PRO A 62 -4.87 2.17 -13.53
N MET A 63 -4.72 3.23 -12.75
CA MET A 63 -3.89 4.37 -13.10
C MET A 63 -2.45 3.89 -13.27
N LYS A 64 -1.80 4.32 -14.34
CA LYS A 64 -0.37 4.11 -14.56
C LYS A 64 0.43 4.89 -13.52
N SER A 65 1.56 4.33 -13.11
CA SER A 65 2.49 5.03 -12.24
C SER A 65 3.21 6.15 -12.99
N ALA A 66 3.83 7.08 -12.24
CA ALA A 66 4.72 8.08 -12.82
C ALA A 66 5.91 7.43 -13.56
N ASN A 67 6.38 6.26 -13.11
CA ASN A 67 7.42 5.51 -13.82
C ASN A 67 6.90 4.98 -15.14
N ASP A 68 5.75 4.31 -15.18
CA ASP A 68 5.23 3.70 -16.41
C ASP A 68 5.03 4.75 -17.51
N VAL A 69 4.43 5.90 -17.16
CA VAL A 69 4.22 6.99 -18.12
C VAL A 69 5.56 7.61 -18.54
N THR A 70 6.50 7.80 -17.62
CA THR A 70 7.81 8.36 -17.97
C THR A 70 8.62 7.40 -18.83
N ALA A 71 8.63 6.11 -18.52
CA ALA A 71 9.31 5.07 -19.29
C ALA A 71 8.81 5.05 -20.74
N GLU A 72 7.50 5.05 -20.96
CA GLU A 72 6.90 5.11 -22.30
C GLU A 72 7.38 6.34 -23.09
N GLN A 73 7.43 7.52 -22.45
CA GLN A 73 7.86 8.77 -23.09
C GLN A 73 9.38 8.78 -23.36
N VAL A 74 10.19 8.36 -22.37
CA VAL A 74 11.65 8.27 -22.52
C VAL A 74 12.00 7.29 -23.62
N GLN A 75 11.37 6.12 -23.68
CA GLN A 75 11.56 5.15 -24.75
C GLN A 75 11.25 5.75 -26.12
N ALA A 76 10.11 6.43 -26.26
CA ALA A 76 9.71 7.07 -27.51
C ALA A 76 10.71 8.16 -27.94
N HIS A 77 11.15 9.02 -27.02
CA HIS A 77 12.09 10.09 -27.32
C HIS A 77 13.51 9.57 -27.60
N ILE A 78 13.96 8.49 -26.94
CA ILE A 78 15.22 7.84 -27.27
C ILE A 78 15.18 7.29 -28.70
N LYS A 79 14.10 6.59 -29.06
CA LYS A 79 13.93 6.07 -30.42
C LYS A 79 13.89 7.19 -31.46
N GLN A 80 13.20 8.28 -31.16
CA GLN A 80 13.07 9.42 -32.06
C GLN A 80 14.40 10.18 -32.25
N ARG A 81 15.13 10.43 -31.16
CA ARG A 81 16.34 11.27 -31.16
C ARG A 81 17.60 10.51 -31.56
N PHE A 82 17.72 9.25 -31.15
CA PHE A 82 18.93 8.45 -31.31
C PHE A 82 18.75 7.24 -32.24
N GLY A 83 17.52 6.94 -32.68
CA GLY A 83 17.25 5.77 -33.55
C GLY A 83 17.36 4.43 -32.83
N ILE A 84 17.42 4.42 -31.49
CA ILE A 84 17.67 3.22 -30.67
C ILE A 84 16.37 2.78 -30.00
N ALA A 85 16.05 1.49 -30.10
CA ALA A 85 14.97 0.89 -29.31
C ALA A 85 15.58 0.27 -28.06
N ILE A 86 15.26 0.82 -26.89
CA ILE A 86 15.73 0.32 -25.61
C ILE A 86 14.63 0.42 -24.55
N ASP A 87 14.65 -0.48 -23.59
CA ASP A 87 13.82 -0.41 -22.39
C ASP A 87 14.52 0.50 -21.35
N PRO A 88 13.97 1.69 -21.04
CA PRO A 88 14.61 2.66 -20.15
C PRO A 88 14.63 2.23 -18.68
N ASP A 89 13.84 1.22 -18.29
CA ASP A 89 13.91 0.61 -16.96
C ASP A 89 15.01 -0.45 -16.85
N LYS A 90 15.54 -0.93 -17.98
CA LYS A 90 16.64 -1.91 -18.08
C LYS A 90 17.93 -1.32 -18.68
N ALA A 91 17.98 0.01 -18.79
CA ALA A 91 19.16 0.76 -19.19
C ALA A 91 19.45 1.80 -18.11
N TYR A 92 20.72 2.00 -17.81
CA TYR A 92 21.14 2.76 -16.64
C TYR A 92 22.15 3.84 -17.01
N LEU A 93 21.90 5.07 -16.55
CA LEU A 93 22.94 6.09 -16.46
C LEU A 93 23.84 5.72 -15.27
N MET A 94 25.10 5.40 -15.55
CA MET A 94 26.03 4.86 -14.57
C MET A 94 27.28 5.71 -14.45
N THR A 95 27.69 5.99 -13.22
CA THR A 95 28.98 6.60 -12.90
C THR A 95 29.84 5.56 -12.18
N MET A 96 31.03 5.28 -12.72
CA MET A 96 31.97 4.29 -12.18
C MET A 96 33.30 4.95 -11.84
N ALA A 97 33.88 4.59 -10.71
CA ALA A 97 35.23 4.98 -10.32
C ALA A 97 36.19 3.80 -10.52
N TYR A 98 37.33 4.03 -11.15
CA TYR A 98 38.25 2.94 -11.51
C TYR A 98 39.73 3.31 -11.31
N GLU A 99 40.55 2.27 -11.23
CA GLU A 99 41.99 2.37 -11.06
C GLU A 99 42.70 2.28 -12.42
N HIS A 100 43.27 3.40 -12.89
CA HIS A 100 44.02 3.46 -14.15
C HIS A 100 45.54 3.27 -13.95
N ARG A 101 46.05 3.35 -12.71
CA ARG A 101 47.50 3.38 -12.43
C ARG A 101 48.26 2.11 -12.82
N THR A 102 47.56 1.00 -13.01
CA THR A 102 48.16 -0.29 -13.34
C THR A 102 48.33 -0.53 -14.83
N ASP A 103 47.79 0.34 -15.70
CA ASP A 103 47.74 0.24 -17.19
C ASP A 103 47.22 -1.11 -17.77
N GLU A 104 46.83 -2.06 -16.92
CA GLU A 104 46.23 -3.34 -17.31
C GLU A 104 44.71 -3.24 -17.45
N GLN A 105 44.22 -3.46 -18.68
CA GLN A 105 42.81 -3.61 -18.98
C GLN A 105 42.37 -5.09 -18.81
N PRO A 106 41.16 -5.38 -18.29
CA PRO A 106 40.14 -4.42 -17.85
C PRO A 106 40.52 -3.75 -16.52
N TYR A 107 40.24 -2.45 -16.42
CA TYR A 107 40.48 -1.70 -15.19
C TYR A 107 39.54 -2.20 -14.09
N LYS A 108 40.04 -2.26 -12.86
CA LYS A 108 39.21 -2.64 -11.72
C LYS A 108 38.50 -1.41 -11.16
N GLY A 109 37.17 -1.50 -10.98
CA GLY A 109 36.35 -0.35 -10.60
C GLY A 109 35.22 -0.67 -9.62
N SER A 110 34.47 0.38 -9.27
CA SER A 110 33.29 0.31 -8.42
C SER A 110 32.23 1.28 -8.93
N ILE A 111 30.97 0.86 -8.86
CA ILE A 111 29.83 1.69 -9.23
C ILE A 111 29.60 2.74 -8.13
N VAL A 112 29.60 4.00 -8.52
CA VAL A 112 29.30 5.17 -7.66
C VAL A 112 27.82 5.48 -7.69
N GLN A 113 27.23 5.44 -8.89
CA GLN A 113 25.82 5.72 -9.14
C GLN A 113 25.32 4.78 -10.25
N LYS A 114 24.13 4.22 -10.06
CA LYS A 114 23.40 3.45 -11.06
C LYS A 114 21.93 3.81 -10.94
N ILE A 115 21.39 4.44 -11.99
CA ILE A 115 20.01 4.92 -12.02
C ILE A 115 19.40 4.57 -13.37
N SER A 116 18.15 4.06 -13.39
CA SER A 116 17.45 3.75 -14.65
C SER A 116 17.29 5.03 -15.49
N LEU A 117 17.16 4.91 -16.81
CA LEU A 117 16.91 6.09 -17.64
C LEU A 117 15.54 6.72 -17.31
N THR A 118 14.57 5.93 -16.90
CA THR A 118 13.27 6.42 -16.38
C THR A 118 13.44 7.28 -15.13
N ASP A 119 14.13 6.77 -14.11
CA ASP A 119 14.34 7.51 -12.86
C ASP A 119 15.26 8.72 -13.09
N ALA A 120 16.27 8.61 -13.96
CA ALA A 120 17.13 9.73 -14.33
C ALA A 120 16.34 10.86 -14.99
N ALA A 121 15.37 10.51 -15.84
CA ALA A 121 14.46 11.47 -16.47
C ALA A 121 13.51 12.11 -15.45
N ARG A 122 12.92 11.33 -14.53
CA ARG A 122 12.04 11.85 -13.46
C ARG A 122 12.78 12.76 -12.49
N CYS A 123 14.00 12.38 -12.12
CA CYS A 123 14.84 13.12 -11.18
C CYS A 123 15.61 14.26 -11.82
N ASN A 124 15.50 14.41 -13.14
CA ASN A 124 16.19 15.44 -13.91
C ASN A 124 17.68 15.50 -13.58
N ILE A 125 18.35 14.34 -13.68
CA ILE A 125 19.78 14.24 -13.37
C ILE A 125 20.57 14.99 -14.42
N GLN A 126 21.11 16.15 -14.06
CA GLN A 126 21.94 16.99 -14.94
C GLN A 126 23.44 16.94 -14.56
N GLY A 127 23.75 16.59 -13.30
CA GLY A 127 25.12 16.51 -12.80
C GLY A 127 25.81 15.17 -13.04
N VAL A 128 27.06 15.09 -12.59
CA VAL A 128 27.77 13.83 -12.36
C VAL A 128 28.10 13.72 -10.89
N GLU A 129 27.61 12.67 -10.23
CA GLU A 129 27.95 12.40 -8.84
C GLU A 129 29.35 11.78 -8.74
N LEU A 130 30.29 12.53 -8.18
CA LEU A 130 31.68 12.10 -8.00
C LEU A 130 31.88 11.39 -6.64
N PRO A 131 32.84 10.46 -6.56
CA PRO A 131 33.37 9.96 -5.29
C PRO A 131 33.74 11.07 -4.30
N SER A 132 33.46 10.88 -3.00
CA SER A 132 33.94 11.79 -1.95
C SER A 132 35.47 11.92 -1.97
N GLY A 133 35.99 13.14 -1.97
CA GLY A 133 37.43 13.43 -2.00
C GLY A 133 38.08 13.44 -3.39
N MET A 134 37.31 13.20 -4.46
CA MET A 134 37.80 13.26 -5.83
C MET A 134 37.47 14.62 -6.47
N HIS A 135 38.38 15.59 -6.36
CA HIS A 135 38.29 16.85 -7.12
C HIS A 135 38.80 16.61 -8.56
N GLN A 136 37.87 16.69 -9.53
CA GLN A 136 38.04 16.53 -10.99
C GLN A 136 39.41 16.00 -11.49
N PRO A 137 39.71 14.69 -11.36
CA PRO A 137 40.76 14.08 -12.16
C PRO A 137 40.33 14.03 -13.63
N LYS A 138 41.27 14.24 -14.56
CA LYS A 138 41.07 14.37 -16.02
C LYS A 138 39.94 13.47 -16.54
N THR A 139 38.84 14.10 -16.95
CA THR A 139 37.75 13.47 -17.70
C THR A 139 38.32 12.79 -18.95
N LEU A 140 38.07 11.50 -19.10
CA LEU A 140 37.76 11.00 -20.44
C LEU A 140 36.27 11.34 -20.59
N GLY A 141 35.97 12.42 -21.34
CA GLY A 141 34.62 12.61 -21.84
C GLY A 141 34.15 11.36 -22.59
N TYR A 142 32.85 11.21 -22.77
CA TYR A 142 32.28 10.13 -23.58
C TYR A 142 33.14 9.90 -24.84
N SER A 143 33.61 8.66 -25.01
CA SER A 143 34.41 8.24 -26.14
C SER A 143 33.84 6.92 -26.64
N ASP A 144 33.82 6.73 -27.96
CA ASP A 144 33.50 5.45 -28.58
C ASP A 144 34.44 4.32 -28.10
N SER A 145 35.60 4.69 -27.54
CA SER A 145 36.55 3.81 -26.87
C SER A 145 36.33 3.79 -25.35
N THR A 146 35.22 3.21 -24.90
CA THR A 146 34.91 3.06 -23.47
C THR A 146 35.98 2.24 -22.74
N PRO A 147 36.51 2.70 -21.60
CA PRO A 147 37.45 1.91 -20.82
C PRO A 147 36.76 0.63 -20.36
N PRO A 148 37.31 -0.57 -20.62
CA PRO A 148 36.73 -1.80 -20.10
C PRO A 148 36.92 -1.84 -18.59
N ILE A 149 35.83 -1.74 -17.83
CA ILE A 149 35.85 -1.71 -16.37
C ILE A 149 35.22 -2.99 -15.82
N GLU A 150 35.98 -3.75 -15.05
CA GLU A 150 35.49 -4.90 -14.29
C GLU A 150 35.16 -4.46 -12.86
N ILE A 151 33.92 -4.68 -12.44
CA ILE A 151 33.43 -4.27 -11.13
C ILE A 151 33.95 -5.24 -10.07
N LYS A 152 34.67 -4.67 -9.10
CA LYS A 152 35.22 -5.39 -7.96
C LYS A 152 34.08 -6.01 -7.12
N PRO A 153 34.24 -7.24 -6.59
CA PRO A 153 33.26 -7.87 -5.70
C PRO A 153 32.90 -7.00 -4.48
N GLU A 154 33.84 -6.19 -4.00
CA GLU A 154 33.66 -5.31 -2.85
C GLU A 154 32.86 -4.04 -3.18
N SER A 155 32.47 -3.83 -4.44
CA SER A 155 31.60 -2.73 -4.82
C SER A 155 30.22 -2.91 -4.19
N ARG A 156 29.80 -1.91 -3.40
CA ARG A 156 28.57 -1.94 -2.58
C ARG A 156 27.29 -1.60 -3.37
N HIS A 157 27.31 -1.82 -4.68
CA HIS A 157 26.19 -1.48 -5.60
C HIS A 157 24.98 -2.42 -5.51
N HIS A 158 25.09 -3.46 -4.67
CA HIS A 158 24.01 -4.37 -4.29
C HIS A 158 23.27 -3.89 -3.03
N GLU A 159 23.79 -2.88 -2.32
CA GLU A 159 23.14 -2.30 -1.15
C GLU A 159 22.04 -1.30 -1.55
N LYS A 160 21.24 -0.84 -0.58
CA LYS A 160 20.27 0.23 -0.83
C LYS A 160 21.02 1.54 -1.13
N PRO A 161 20.80 2.17 -2.30
CA PRO A 161 21.44 3.45 -2.59
C PRO A 161 20.89 4.56 -1.68
N SER A 162 21.64 5.66 -1.55
CA SER A 162 21.12 6.91 -0.99
C SER A 162 20.06 7.52 -1.91
N ALA A 163 19.34 8.54 -1.43
CA ALA A 163 18.24 9.18 -2.17
C ALA A 163 18.67 9.81 -3.51
N ASP A 164 19.96 10.11 -3.68
CA ASP A 164 20.60 10.56 -4.92
C ASP A 164 21.18 9.41 -5.77
N PHE A 165 20.73 8.18 -5.52
CA PHE A 165 21.10 6.97 -6.25
C PHE A 165 22.57 6.58 -6.15
N ARG A 166 23.25 7.07 -5.11
CA ARG A 166 24.67 6.77 -4.89
C ARG A 166 24.85 5.55 -4.02
N PHE A 167 25.94 4.85 -4.28
CA PHE A 167 26.42 3.76 -3.45
C PHE A 167 27.65 4.22 -2.68
N PRO A 168 27.79 3.80 -1.41
CA PRO A 168 29.02 4.02 -0.68
C PRO A 168 30.17 3.29 -1.38
N LEU A 169 31.30 3.96 -1.55
CA LEU A 169 32.48 3.30 -2.08
C LEU A 169 33.14 2.44 -1.01
N PRO A 170 33.74 1.30 -1.39
CA PRO A 170 34.59 0.55 -0.48
C PRO A 170 35.78 1.40 -0.04
N ASN A 171 36.28 1.18 1.18
CA ASN A 171 37.44 1.88 1.72
C ASN A 171 38.76 1.34 1.13
N THR A 172 38.84 1.28 -0.19
CA THR A 172 40.02 0.83 -0.94
C THR A 172 40.70 2.03 -1.56
N SER A 173 41.97 2.27 -1.22
CA SER A 173 42.81 3.20 -1.97
C SER A 173 42.98 2.71 -3.41
N GLY A 174 42.92 3.60 -4.41
CA GLY A 174 43.23 3.25 -5.81
C GLY A 174 42.35 3.88 -6.90
N HIS A 175 41.15 4.39 -6.58
CA HIS A 175 40.32 5.08 -7.59
C HIS A 175 41.01 6.37 -8.05
N THR A 176 41.38 6.42 -9.34
CA THR A 176 42.21 7.51 -9.91
C THR A 176 41.53 8.21 -11.06
N ARG A 177 40.48 7.59 -11.63
CA ARG A 177 39.63 8.15 -12.68
C ARG A 177 38.17 7.74 -12.44
N TRP A 178 37.27 8.39 -13.15
CA TRP A 178 35.87 8.03 -13.23
C TRP A 178 35.40 8.06 -14.68
N TYR A 179 34.31 7.34 -14.96
CA TYR A 179 33.65 7.31 -16.25
C TYR A 179 32.13 7.32 -16.05
N GLN A 180 31.43 8.09 -16.86
CA GLN A 180 29.96 8.05 -16.94
C GLN A 180 29.55 7.55 -18.32
N GLY A 181 28.61 6.61 -18.34
CA GLY A 181 28.05 6.05 -19.57
C GLY A 181 26.65 5.51 -19.34
N ILE A 182 25.99 5.13 -20.43
CA ILE A 182 24.70 4.45 -20.38
C ILE A 182 24.93 2.97 -20.69
N TYR A 183 24.48 2.08 -19.81
CA TYR A 183 24.73 0.64 -19.93
C TYR A 183 23.49 -0.19 -19.67
N GLN A 184 23.46 -1.38 -20.25
CA GLN A 184 22.60 -2.46 -19.79
C GLN A 184 23.40 -3.37 -18.86
N ASP A 185 22.71 -4.08 -17.97
CA ASP A 185 23.38 -5.04 -17.09
C ASP A 185 24.07 -6.15 -17.91
N PRO A 186 25.26 -6.63 -17.47
CA PRO A 186 25.88 -7.81 -18.06
C PRO A 186 24.90 -9.00 -18.06
N GLN A 187 24.97 -9.83 -19.10
CA GLN A 187 24.12 -11.02 -19.19
C GLN A 187 24.39 -11.96 -18.00
N PRO A 188 23.36 -12.62 -17.44
CA PRO A 188 23.55 -13.57 -16.35
C PRO A 188 24.63 -14.62 -16.67
N GLY A 189 25.59 -14.80 -15.76
CA GLY A 189 26.72 -15.72 -15.94
C GLY A 189 27.93 -15.15 -16.70
N SER A 190 27.86 -13.91 -17.19
CA SER A 190 29.02 -13.20 -17.75
C SER A 190 29.85 -12.52 -16.64
N PRO A 191 31.13 -12.20 -16.89
CA PRO A 191 31.90 -11.35 -15.98
C PRO A 191 31.16 -10.03 -15.70
N ASN A 192 31.24 -9.52 -14.46
CA ASN A 192 30.65 -8.23 -14.08
C ASN A 192 31.47 -7.07 -14.67
N ARG A 193 31.45 -6.95 -15.99
CA ARG A 193 32.24 -6.03 -16.79
C ARG A 193 31.34 -5.07 -17.55
N TYR A 194 31.71 -3.80 -17.54
CA TYR A 194 31.08 -2.74 -18.32
C TYR A 194 32.09 -2.22 -19.33
N ASP A 195 31.79 -2.43 -20.61
CA ASP A 195 32.63 -2.07 -21.74
C ASP A 195 31.75 -1.80 -22.98
N ALA A 196 32.34 -1.72 -24.17
CA ALA A 196 31.60 -1.46 -25.39
C ALA A 196 30.52 -2.51 -25.71
N SER A 197 30.59 -3.73 -25.16
CA SER A 197 29.64 -4.81 -25.46
C SER A 197 28.26 -4.63 -24.81
N ASN A 198 28.17 -3.89 -23.70
CA ASN A 198 26.92 -3.60 -22.98
C ASN A 198 26.66 -2.11 -22.80
N GLN A 199 27.45 -1.25 -23.45
CA GLN A 199 27.20 0.18 -23.52
C GLN A 199 26.14 0.48 -24.57
N VAL A 200 25.20 1.34 -24.20
CA VAL A 200 24.22 1.90 -25.12
C VAL A 200 24.89 3.06 -25.86
N PRO A 201 24.80 3.14 -27.20
CA PRO A 201 25.45 4.20 -27.98
C PRO A 201 24.68 5.52 -27.90
N ILE A 202 24.50 6.01 -26.67
CA ILE A 202 23.92 7.30 -26.33
C ILE A 202 24.92 7.99 -25.40
N ASP A 203 25.40 9.15 -25.84
CA ASP A 203 26.21 10.04 -25.01
C ASP A 203 25.38 10.53 -23.80
N PRO A 204 25.90 10.41 -22.55
CA PRO A 204 25.21 10.88 -21.36
C PRO A 204 24.77 12.35 -21.42
N GLU A 205 25.59 13.25 -21.96
CA GLU A 205 25.21 14.67 -22.06
C GLU A 205 24.05 14.88 -23.02
N SER A 206 24.05 14.16 -24.14
CA SER A 206 22.94 14.16 -25.10
C SER A 206 21.64 13.60 -24.49
N PHE A 207 21.73 12.57 -23.66
CA PHE A 207 20.59 12.06 -22.90
C PHE A 207 20.08 13.09 -21.88
N LYS A 208 20.97 13.70 -21.09
CA LYS A 208 20.61 14.74 -20.11
C LYS A 208 19.96 15.95 -20.76
N GLN A 209 20.47 16.37 -21.93
CA GLN A 209 19.86 17.43 -22.74
C GLN A 209 18.45 17.03 -23.18
N MET A 210 18.25 15.79 -23.65
CA MET A 210 16.91 15.28 -23.96
C MET A 210 15.98 15.32 -22.75
N VAL A 211 16.47 14.97 -21.55
CA VAL A 211 15.69 15.08 -20.32
C VAL A 211 15.30 16.53 -20.03
N TRP A 212 16.26 17.44 -20.13
CA TRP A 212 16.05 18.88 -19.94
C TRP A 212 15.01 19.46 -20.90
N ASP A 213 15.10 19.10 -22.18
CA ASP A 213 14.23 19.59 -23.26
C ASP A 213 12.78 19.14 -23.08
N ASN A 214 12.55 17.94 -22.54
CA ASN A 214 11.21 17.33 -22.48
C ASN A 214 10.45 17.59 -21.16
N ALA A 215 11.16 17.84 -20.04
CA ALA A 215 10.54 18.19 -18.76
C ALA A 215 9.33 17.30 -18.36
N TYR A 216 9.59 16.01 -18.12
CA TYR A 216 8.59 14.92 -18.08
C TYR A 216 7.43 15.04 -17.09
N LYS A 217 7.51 15.91 -16.07
CA LYS A 217 6.39 16.13 -15.13
C LYS A 217 5.11 16.53 -15.85
N LYS A 218 5.20 17.43 -16.83
CA LYS A 218 4.03 17.96 -17.55
C LYS A 218 3.25 16.86 -18.28
N SER A 219 3.95 15.88 -18.84
CA SER A 219 3.33 14.74 -19.51
C SER A 219 2.53 13.88 -18.53
N TYR A 220 3.07 13.66 -17.33
CA TYR A 220 2.34 12.92 -16.29
C TYR A 220 1.16 13.71 -15.71
N ASP A 221 1.30 15.02 -15.50
CA ASP A 221 0.19 15.88 -15.06
C ASP A 221 -0.97 15.84 -16.07
N ASN A 222 -0.68 15.88 -17.36
CA ASN A 222 -1.68 15.74 -18.43
C ASN A 222 -2.31 14.34 -18.42
N TYR A 223 -1.50 13.29 -18.30
CA TYR A 223 -2.01 11.93 -18.15
C TYR A 223 -2.99 11.80 -16.98
N LEU A 224 -2.66 12.34 -15.80
CA LEU A 224 -3.54 12.31 -14.63
C LEU A 224 -4.84 13.08 -14.89
N LYS A 225 -4.77 14.22 -15.56
CA LYS A 225 -5.96 14.99 -15.95
C LYS A 225 -6.90 14.18 -16.83
N ASP A 226 -6.36 13.48 -17.82
CA ASP A 226 -7.13 12.66 -18.77
C ASP A 226 -7.62 11.37 -18.13
N TYR A 227 -6.80 10.76 -17.27
CA TYR A 227 -7.14 9.56 -16.51
C TYR A 227 -8.35 9.82 -15.62
N TRP A 228 -8.39 10.93 -14.89
CA TRP A 228 -9.55 11.30 -14.07
C TRP A 228 -10.67 11.89 -14.95
N SER A 229 -11.17 11.10 -15.89
CA SER A 229 -12.41 11.34 -16.62
C SER A 229 -13.64 10.95 -15.78
N PRO A 230 -14.86 11.42 -16.10
CA PRO A 230 -16.08 11.02 -15.38
C PRO A 230 -16.25 9.49 -15.28
N ASN A 231 -15.95 8.77 -16.37
CA ASN A 231 -16.07 7.31 -16.41
C ASN A 231 -15.07 6.62 -15.45
N ASN A 232 -13.83 7.08 -15.40
CA ASN A 232 -12.82 6.50 -14.52
C ASN A 232 -13.05 6.87 -13.05
N ARG A 233 -13.61 8.05 -12.75
CA ARG A 233 -14.06 8.39 -11.38
C ARG A 233 -15.15 7.43 -10.91
N ALA A 234 -16.19 7.23 -11.72
CA ALA A 234 -17.26 6.30 -11.43
C ALA A 234 -16.74 4.85 -11.27
N ALA A 235 -15.88 4.41 -12.18
CA ALA A 235 -15.26 3.08 -12.11
C ALA A 235 -14.42 2.91 -10.83
N PHE A 236 -13.61 3.91 -10.45
CA PHE A 236 -12.83 3.88 -9.21
C PHE A 236 -13.75 3.76 -8.00
N THR A 237 -14.80 4.59 -7.93
CA THR A 237 -15.77 4.57 -6.83
C THR A 237 -16.39 3.18 -6.69
N THR A 238 -16.94 2.61 -7.77
CA THR A 238 -17.53 1.27 -7.74
C THR A 238 -16.51 0.20 -7.34
N THR A 239 -15.31 0.21 -7.92
CA THR A 239 -14.28 -0.79 -7.60
C THR A 239 -13.76 -0.66 -6.16
N ALA A 240 -13.66 0.55 -5.61
CA ALA A 240 -13.32 0.78 -4.21
C ALA A 240 -14.43 0.27 -3.26
N THR A 241 -15.70 0.47 -3.61
CA THR A 241 -16.84 -0.11 -2.87
C THR A 241 -16.80 -1.64 -2.90
N ILE A 242 -16.50 -2.24 -4.05
CA ILE A 242 -16.31 -3.70 -4.17
C ILE A 242 -15.18 -4.17 -3.26
N ALA A 243 -14.01 -3.54 -3.34
CA ALA A 243 -12.86 -3.91 -2.52
C ALA A 243 -13.16 -3.83 -1.01
N TYR A 244 -13.90 -2.80 -0.59
CA TYR A 244 -14.37 -2.65 0.78
C TYR A 244 -15.30 -3.79 1.21
N LEU A 245 -16.35 -4.07 0.43
CA LEU A 245 -17.31 -5.14 0.73
C LEU A 245 -16.66 -6.52 0.72
N THR A 246 -15.75 -6.78 -0.23
CA THR A 246 -14.95 -8.02 -0.28
C THR A 246 -14.08 -8.17 0.97
N ALA A 247 -13.44 -7.08 1.43
CA ALA A 247 -12.65 -7.10 2.65
C ALA A 247 -13.51 -7.40 3.89
N VAL A 248 -14.64 -6.71 4.05
CA VAL A 248 -15.56 -6.94 5.18
C VAL A 248 -16.11 -8.37 5.14
N HIS A 249 -16.49 -8.88 3.97
CA HIS A 249 -16.99 -10.26 3.86
C HIS A 249 -15.92 -11.28 4.24
N LYS A 250 -14.68 -11.10 3.78
CA LYS A 250 -13.55 -11.94 4.18
C LYS A 250 -13.31 -11.87 5.69
N GLN A 251 -13.34 -10.66 6.25
CA GLN A 251 -13.08 -10.44 7.67
C GLN A 251 -14.19 -10.97 8.59
N LEU A 252 -15.43 -11.02 8.12
CA LEU A 252 -16.55 -11.69 8.79
C LEU A 252 -16.35 -13.21 8.79
N HIS A 253 -15.96 -13.79 7.65
CA HIS A 253 -15.61 -15.20 7.55
C HIS A 253 -14.44 -15.56 8.48
N ASP A 254 -13.42 -14.70 8.54
CA ASP A 254 -12.24 -14.87 9.40
C ASP A 254 -12.50 -14.45 10.87
N GLN A 255 -13.75 -14.12 11.22
CA GLN A 255 -14.22 -13.77 12.58
C GLN A 255 -13.55 -12.54 13.24
N SER A 256 -12.87 -11.71 12.44
CA SER A 256 -12.29 -10.43 12.88
C SER A 256 -13.30 -9.28 12.93
N LEU A 257 -14.43 -9.44 12.23
CA LEU A 257 -15.60 -8.55 12.28
C LEU A 257 -16.85 -9.37 12.62
N ASN A 258 -17.86 -8.70 13.16
CA ASN A 258 -19.13 -9.34 13.51
C ASN A 258 -20.28 -8.87 12.61
N GLU A 259 -21.47 -9.40 12.88
CA GLU A 259 -22.67 -9.12 12.11
C GLU A 259 -23.09 -7.63 12.15
N ASN A 260 -22.87 -6.93 13.26
CA ASN A 260 -23.15 -5.49 13.34
C ASN A 260 -22.19 -4.70 12.44
N ASP A 261 -20.91 -5.08 12.39
CA ASP A 261 -19.95 -4.49 11.45
C ASP A 261 -20.38 -4.70 10.01
N ARG A 262 -20.86 -5.91 9.67
CA ARG A 262 -21.37 -6.19 8.32
C ARG A 262 -22.56 -5.31 7.96
N ARG A 263 -23.50 -5.10 8.90
CA ARG A 263 -24.66 -4.23 8.67
C ARG A 263 -24.25 -2.77 8.47
N ILE A 264 -23.31 -2.26 9.27
CA ILE A 264 -22.73 -0.93 9.07
C ILE A 264 -22.09 -0.86 7.67
N ALA A 265 -21.31 -1.86 7.28
CA ALA A 265 -20.65 -1.90 5.98
C ALA A 265 -21.62 -1.87 4.79
N MET A 266 -22.76 -2.57 4.88
CA MET A 266 -23.80 -2.49 3.85
C MET A 266 -24.36 -1.07 3.74
N GLY A 267 -24.68 -0.43 4.87
CA GLY A 267 -25.15 0.95 4.89
C GLY A 267 -24.12 1.96 4.36
N VAL A 268 -22.83 1.76 4.65
CA VAL A 268 -21.72 2.56 4.09
C VAL A 268 -21.65 2.45 2.56
N ALA A 269 -21.99 1.29 2.00
CA ALA A 269 -22.09 1.07 0.56
C ALA A 269 -23.42 1.57 -0.05
N GLY A 270 -24.33 2.14 0.75
CA GLY A 270 -25.65 2.57 0.31
C GLY A 270 -26.63 1.41 0.04
N LEU A 271 -26.35 0.23 0.59
CA LEU A 271 -27.15 -0.99 0.42
C LEU A 271 -28.04 -1.24 1.65
N PRO A 272 -29.16 -1.97 1.49
CA PRO A 272 -29.97 -2.42 2.61
C PRO A 272 -29.12 -3.22 3.62
N PRO A 273 -29.29 -2.98 4.94
CA PRO A 273 -28.42 -3.56 5.96
C PRO A 273 -28.46 -5.09 5.97
N ASP A 274 -29.55 -5.70 5.52
CA ASP A 274 -29.82 -7.15 5.45
C ASP A 274 -29.45 -7.80 4.11
N LYS A 275 -28.98 -7.02 3.12
CA LYS A 275 -28.56 -7.58 1.82
C LYS A 275 -27.35 -8.49 1.99
N ALA A 276 -27.43 -9.72 1.48
CA ALA A 276 -26.33 -10.66 1.54
C ALA A 276 -25.23 -10.31 0.53
N TYR A 277 -23.97 -10.42 0.93
CA TYR A 277 -22.81 -10.08 0.08
C TYR A 277 -22.80 -10.82 -1.27
N LEU A 278 -23.20 -12.10 -1.27
CA LEU A 278 -23.19 -12.93 -2.48
C LEU A 278 -24.28 -12.54 -3.48
N ASP A 279 -25.30 -11.79 -3.05
CA ASP A 279 -26.42 -11.36 -3.89
C ASP A 279 -26.22 -9.92 -4.43
N ILE A 280 -25.08 -9.29 -4.12
CA ILE A 280 -24.76 -7.94 -4.61
C ILE A 280 -24.30 -8.03 -6.06
N THR A 281 -24.83 -7.17 -6.90
CA THR A 281 -24.46 -7.02 -8.31
C THR A 281 -23.73 -5.69 -8.54
N PRO A 282 -22.93 -5.56 -9.62
CA PRO A 282 -22.35 -4.27 -9.99
C PRO A 282 -23.41 -3.17 -10.21
N GLU A 283 -24.60 -3.55 -10.68
CA GLU A 283 -25.72 -2.63 -10.93
C GLU A 283 -26.28 -2.04 -9.64
N ASP A 284 -26.25 -2.78 -8.54
CA ASP A 284 -26.59 -2.26 -7.21
C ASP A 284 -25.67 -1.11 -6.80
N LEU A 285 -24.37 -1.24 -7.09
CA LEU A 285 -23.34 -0.27 -6.71
C LEU A 285 -23.28 0.95 -7.64
N LYS A 286 -24.00 0.92 -8.76
CA LYS A 286 -24.13 2.04 -9.71
C LYS A 286 -25.40 2.87 -9.48
N GLN A 287 -26.32 2.40 -8.64
CA GLN A 287 -27.51 3.17 -8.29
C GLN A 287 -27.12 4.43 -7.51
N PRO A 288 -27.94 5.50 -7.54
CA PRO A 288 -27.73 6.67 -6.70
C PRO A 288 -27.58 6.28 -5.23
N TYR A 289 -26.55 6.82 -4.58
CA TYR A 289 -26.25 6.50 -3.19
C TYR A 289 -27.41 6.86 -2.26
N LYS A 290 -27.75 5.94 -1.35
CA LYS A 290 -28.79 6.10 -0.32
C LYS A 290 -28.14 6.04 1.05
N ALA A 291 -28.07 7.18 1.73
CA ALA A 291 -27.56 7.24 3.09
C ALA A 291 -28.50 6.52 4.07
N ASP A 292 -27.95 5.70 4.96
CA ASP A 292 -28.67 5.18 6.12
C ASP A 292 -28.79 6.29 7.17
N PRO A 293 -30.00 6.70 7.58
CA PRO A 293 -30.19 7.79 8.56
C PRO A 293 -29.66 7.45 9.97
N ASN A 294 -29.45 6.17 10.29
CA ASN A 294 -28.89 5.75 11.56
C ASN A 294 -27.35 5.71 11.54
N LEU A 295 -26.73 5.94 10.38
CA LEU A 295 -25.28 5.93 10.23
C LEU A 295 -24.73 7.33 10.03
N GLN A 296 -23.59 7.61 10.66
CA GLN A 296 -22.82 8.84 10.44
C GLN A 296 -21.40 8.49 10.02
N THR A 297 -21.07 8.80 8.76
CA THR A 297 -19.70 8.69 8.26
C THR A 297 -18.92 9.98 8.53
N LYS A 298 -17.68 9.82 8.99
CA LYS A 298 -16.74 10.93 9.17
C LYS A 298 -15.36 10.58 8.62
N PHE A 299 -14.72 11.53 7.96
CA PHE A 299 -13.33 11.41 7.52
C PHE A 299 -12.38 11.88 8.62
N LEU A 300 -11.36 11.08 8.90
CA LEU A 300 -10.39 11.37 9.95
C LEU A 300 -9.42 12.47 9.54
N ARG A 301 -9.02 13.25 10.54
CA ARG A 301 -7.92 14.19 10.51
C ARG A 301 -6.93 13.80 11.61
N PHE A 302 -5.65 13.97 11.36
CA PHE A 302 -4.59 13.73 12.33
C PHE A 302 -3.92 15.07 12.65
N ASN A 303 -4.04 15.57 13.88
CA ASN A 303 -3.50 16.88 14.27
C ASN A 303 -3.80 18.01 13.24
N GLY A 304 -5.03 18.03 12.71
CA GLY A 304 -5.47 18.99 11.70
C GLY A 304 -5.18 18.61 10.24
N PHE A 305 -4.30 17.64 9.97
CA PHE A 305 -4.01 17.14 8.62
C PHE A 305 -5.14 16.24 8.11
N GLU A 306 -5.58 16.47 6.88
CA GLU A 306 -6.63 15.66 6.26
C GLU A 306 -6.10 14.27 5.88
N SER A 307 -6.97 13.26 6.01
CA SER A 307 -6.65 11.89 5.59
C SER A 307 -7.70 11.30 4.65
N ARG A 308 -7.35 10.19 4.02
CA ARG A 308 -8.26 9.31 3.27
C ARG A 308 -8.92 8.24 4.13
N MET A 309 -8.60 8.18 5.43
CA MET A 309 -9.25 7.27 6.37
C MET A 309 -10.61 7.83 6.73
N PHE A 310 -11.59 6.94 6.89
CA PHE A 310 -12.92 7.31 7.38
C PHE A 310 -13.45 6.23 8.30
N TYR A 311 -14.36 6.61 9.18
CA TYR A 311 -15.13 5.68 9.98
C TYR A 311 -16.61 5.98 9.85
N THR A 312 -17.44 4.98 10.13
CA THR A 312 -18.88 5.15 10.22
C THR A 312 -19.36 4.67 11.58
N GLN A 313 -20.11 5.53 12.26
CA GLN A 313 -20.72 5.24 13.54
C GLN A 313 -22.21 4.91 13.34
N ASP A 314 -22.66 3.82 13.95
CA ASP A 314 -24.09 3.59 14.18
C ASP A 314 -24.54 4.45 15.36
N LEU A 315 -25.45 5.39 15.09
CA LEU A 315 -25.96 6.35 16.06
C LEU A 315 -26.86 5.70 17.13
N THR A 316 -27.35 4.48 16.87
CA THR A 316 -28.21 3.75 17.80
C THR A 316 -27.38 2.97 18.82
N SER A 317 -26.35 2.25 18.36
CA SER A 317 -25.52 1.39 19.20
C SER A 317 -24.22 2.06 19.69
N GLY A 318 -23.80 3.15 19.05
CA GLY A 318 -22.50 3.79 19.29
C GLY A 318 -21.32 3.07 18.62
N ARG A 319 -21.55 1.89 18.03
CA ARG A 319 -20.53 1.06 17.37
C ARG A 319 -19.91 1.79 16.18
N VAL A 320 -18.61 1.62 16.01
CA VAL A 320 -17.82 2.28 14.96
C VAL A 320 -17.17 1.25 14.06
N LEU A 321 -17.22 1.48 12.74
CA LEU A 321 -16.45 0.73 11.75
C LEU A 321 -15.48 1.67 11.04
N LEU A 322 -14.19 1.50 11.31
CA LEU A 322 -13.08 2.21 10.67
C LEU A 322 -12.68 1.52 9.37
N TYR A 323 -12.34 2.32 8.35
CA TYR A 323 -11.71 1.86 7.12
C TYR A 323 -10.39 2.61 6.85
N VAL A 324 -9.31 1.85 6.71
CA VAL A 324 -7.97 2.32 6.35
C VAL A 324 -7.49 1.55 5.11
N SER A 325 -7.59 2.19 3.94
CA SER A 325 -7.19 1.54 2.69
C SER A 325 -5.71 1.15 2.69
N GLY A 326 -5.39 -0.09 2.30
CA GLY A 326 -4.02 -0.60 2.24
C GLY A 326 -3.43 -1.13 3.55
N LEU A 327 -4.16 -1.02 4.67
CA LEU A 327 -3.87 -1.80 5.87
C LEU A 327 -4.42 -3.22 5.69
N THR A 328 -3.78 -4.21 6.31
CA THR A 328 -4.23 -5.61 6.27
C THR A 328 -4.45 -6.11 7.71
N PRO A 329 -5.71 -6.39 8.11
CA PRO A 329 -6.95 -6.10 7.38
C PRO A 329 -7.26 -4.59 7.26
N PRO A 330 -8.10 -4.15 6.30
CA PRO A 330 -8.39 -2.73 6.09
C PRO A 330 -9.58 -2.18 6.89
N ALA A 331 -10.47 -3.04 7.40
CA ALA A 331 -11.64 -2.62 8.18
C ALA A 331 -11.52 -3.07 9.65
N HIS A 332 -11.95 -2.23 10.59
CA HIS A 332 -11.84 -2.52 12.02
C HIS A 332 -13.07 -2.04 12.78
N GLY A 333 -13.72 -2.93 13.53
CA GLY A 333 -14.87 -2.63 14.39
C GLY A 333 -14.45 -2.23 15.80
N PHE A 334 -15.13 -1.24 16.38
CA PHE A 334 -14.89 -0.73 17.74
C PHE A 334 -16.20 -0.40 18.44
N ASP A 335 -16.16 -0.44 19.77
CA ASP A 335 -17.34 -0.09 20.60
C ASP A 335 -17.55 1.42 20.72
N SER A 336 -16.52 2.23 20.45
CA SER A 336 -16.59 3.69 20.50
C SER A 336 -15.53 4.37 19.64
N VAL A 337 -15.73 5.66 19.36
CA VAL A 337 -14.75 6.51 18.66
C VAL A 337 -13.44 6.63 19.45
N GLU A 338 -13.52 6.73 20.78
CA GLU A 338 -12.34 6.81 21.65
C GLU A 338 -11.49 5.53 21.58
N ALA A 339 -12.13 4.36 21.57
CA ALA A 339 -11.43 3.08 21.40
C ALA A 339 -10.73 3.00 20.04
N MET A 340 -11.38 3.49 18.98
CA MET A 340 -10.80 3.58 17.64
C MET A 340 -9.59 4.54 17.61
N HIS A 341 -9.68 5.73 18.21
CA HIS A 341 -8.56 6.69 18.28
C HIS A 341 -7.37 6.11 19.04
N ARG A 342 -7.61 5.46 20.18
CA ARG A 342 -6.57 4.77 20.96
C ARG A 342 -5.87 3.72 20.09
N TRP A 343 -6.65 2.86 19.41
CA TRP A 343 -6.08 1.85 18.53
C TRP A 343 -5.27 2.45 17.37
N LEU A 344 -5.74 3.53 16.74
CA LEU A 344 -5.02 4.23 15.68
C LEU A 344 -3.68 4.80 16.17
N GLY A 345 -3.66 5.41 17.37
CA GLY A 345 -2.44 5.90 18.00
C GLY A 345 -1.42 4.80 18.24
N GLU A 346 -1.87 3.62 18.70
CA GLU A 346 -1.01 2.46 18.89
C GLU A 346 -0.38 1.95 17.58
N GLN A 347 -1.05 2.12 16.44
CA GLN A 347 -0.48 1.72 15.15
C GLN A 347 0.75 2.55 14.75
N PHE A 348 0.94 3.75 15.33
CA PHE A 348 2.14 4.56 15.06
C PHE A 348 3.43 3.97 15.64
N LYS A 349 3.34 3.06 16.63
CA LYS A 349 4.51 2.42 17.25
C LYS A 349 5.19 1.40 16.34
N ASP A 350 4.44 0.84 15.40
CA ASP A 350 4.94 -0.09 14.38
C ASP A 350 5.37 0.72 13.13
N PRO A 351 6.67 0.70 12.76
CA PRO A 351 7.15 1.50 11.63
C PRO A 351 6.48 1.17 10.29
N GLN A 352 6.08 -0.09 10.06
CA GLN A 352 5.41 -0.50 8.82
C GLN A 352 3.98 0.04 8.78
N LYS A 353 3.24 -0.09 9.88
CA LYS A 353 1.87 0.44 9.97
C LYS A 353 1.84 1.97 9.98
N ALA A 354 2.76 2.60 10.70
CA ALA A 354 2.94 4.05 10.69
C ALA A 354 3.19 4.56 9.27
N THR A 355 3.98 3.83 8.47
CA THR A 355 4.21 4.15 7.06
C THR A 355 2.90 4.14 6.27
N VAL A 356 2.10 3.07 6.38
CA VAL A 356 0.78 2.98 5.71
C VAL A 356 -0.14 4.14 6.10
N ILE A 357 -0.18 4.50 7.39
CA ILE A 357 -1.03 5.61 7.87
C ILE A 357 -0.51 6.96 7.35
N LYS A 358 0.81 7.19 7.35
CA LYS A 358 1.39 8.40 6.73
C LYS A 358 1.00 8.54 5.26
N PHE A 359 0.87 7.44 4.52
CA PHE A 359 0.37 7.46 3.13
C PHE A 359 -1.13 7.73 2.99
N GLN A 360 -1.93 7.67 4.07
CA GLN A 360 -3.32 8.12 4.04
C GLN A 360 -3.44 9.65 4.09
N LEU A 361 -2.42 10.35 4.58
CA LEU A 361 -2.38 11.80 4.68
C LEU A 361 -2.05 12.43 3.31
N ARG A 362 -2.48 13.69 3.13
CA ARG A 362 -2.23 14.43 1.89
C ARG A 362 -0.73 14.57 1.64
N PRO A 363 -0.21 14.20 0.46
CA PRO A 363 1.21 14.27 0.15
C PRO A 363 1.85 15.61 0.49
N GLU A 364 1.20 16.72 0.12
CA GLU A 364 1.66 18.09 0.34
C GLU A 364 1.88 18.44 1.82
N ASP A 365 1.14 17.82 2.74
CA ASP A 365 1.25 18.08 4.18
C ASP A 365 2.38 17.28 4.86
N ARG A 366 2.93 16.26 4.18
CA ARG A 366 3.84 15.29 4.81
C ARG A 366 5.24 15.84 5.10
N PRO A 367 5.91 16.53 4.15
CA PRO A 367 7.24 17.07 4.38
C PRO A 367 7.25 18.23 5.39
N ASN A 368 8.40 18.47 6.02
CA ASN A 368 8.63 19.71 6.76
C ASN A 368 8.89 20.86 5.78
N TYR A 369 8.39 22.05 6.09
CA TYR A 369 8.63 23.27 5.30
C TYR A 369 9.16 24.39 6.20
N GLY A 370 10.47 24.62 6.16
CA GLY A 370 11.13 25.61 7.03
C GLY A 370 10.87 25.29 8.51
N HIS A 371 10.15 26.18 9.21
CA HIS A 371 9.78 26.02 10.62
C HIS A 371 8.49 25.21 10.83
N TRP A 372 7.76 24.86 9.78
CA TRP A 372 6.55 24.05 9.86
C TRP A 372 6.89 22.56 9.90
N VAL A 373 6.40 21.88 10.94
CA VAL A 373 6.50 20.43 11.11
C VAL A 373 5.40 19.75 10.30
N GLY A 374 5.80 18.96 9.32
CA GLY A 374 4.90 18.18 8.47
C GLY A 374 4.29 16.99 9.18
N ALA A 375 3.30 16.39 8.53
CA ALA A 375 2.55 15.24 9.03
C ALA A 375 3.45 14.03 9.34
N ASP A 376 4.46 13.73 8.50
CA ASP A 376 5.33 12.56 8.73
C ASP A 376 6.11 12.71 10.05
N ALA A 377 6.75 13.86 10.26
CA ALA A 377 7.48 14.17 11.49
C ALA A 377 6.55 14.24 12.71
N ARG A 378 5.30 14.69 12.52
CA ARG A 378 4.30 14.70 13.58
C ARG A 378 3.88 13.29 14.00
N VAL A 379 3.69 12.38 13.05
CA VAL A 379 3.43 10.96 13.35
C VAL A 379 4.60 10.37 14.15
N ASP A 380 5.84 10.63 13.73
CA ASP A 380 7.03 10.14 14.44
C ASP A 380 7.14 10.69 15.87
N LEU A 381 6.85 11.99 16.06
CA LEU A 381 6.82 12.61 17.37
C LEU A 381 5.78 11.96 18.29
N ILE A 382 4.56 11.71 17.80
CA ILE A 382 3.52 11.03 18.59
C ILE A 382 3.95 9.60 18.91
N ALA A 383 4.51 8.86 17.95
CA ALA A 383 5.02 7.51 18.19
C ALA A 383 6.09 7.48 19.30
N GLU A 384 7.04 8.40 19.26
CA GLU A 384 8.08 8.54 20.28
C GLU A 384 7.48 8.90 21.65
N GLN A 385 6.54 9.84 21.70
CA GLN A 385 5.84 10.21 22.93
C GLN A 385 5.11 9.02 23.56
N LEU A 386 4.40 8.23 22.74
CA LEU A 386 3.67 7.05 23.20
C LEU A 386 4.60 5.92 23.68
N ASN A 387 5.82 5.83 23.15
CA ASN A 387 6.80 4.82 23.55
C ASN A 387 7.57 5.20 24.82
N ASN A 388 7.93 6.48 24.97
CA ASN A 388 8.98 6.88 25.92
C ASN A 388 8.54 7.90 26.97
N HIS A 389 7.44 8.63 26.75
CA HIS A 389 7.20 9.88 27.49
C HIS A 389 5.79 10.07 28.06
N ALA A 390 4.80 9.31 27.59
CA ALA A 390 3.41 9.43 28.03
C ALA A 390 2.90 8.10 28.59
N SER A 391 2.75 8.00 29.91
CA SER A 391 2.05 6.87 30.54
C SER A 391 0.57 6.86 30.14
N PRO A 392 -0.13 5.71 30.14
CA PRO A 392 -1.55 5.65 29.81
C PRO A 392 -2.39 6.66 30.60
N ALA A 393 -2.14 6.82 31.90
CA ALA A 393 -2.84 7.81 32.73
C ALA A 393 -2.59 9.26 32.28
N GLN A 394 -1.39 9.58 31.80
CA GLN A 394 -1.09 10.90 31.24
C GLN A 394 -1.82 11.12 29.92
N GLN A 395 -1.89 10.10 29.05
CA GLN A 395 -2.60 10.17 27.77
C GLN A 395 -4.10 10.44 27.99
N GLU A 396 -4.74 9.75 28.93
CA GLU A 396 -6.15 9.99 29.28
C GLU A 396 -6.37 11.40 29.84
N ARG A 397 -5.51 11.84 30.77
CA ARG A 397 -5.61 13.18 31.37
C ARG A 397 -5.48 14.31 30.35
N LEU A 398 -4.67 14.09 29.31
CA LEU A 398 -4.47 15.05 28.22
C LEU A 398 -5.53 14.90 27.10
N GLY A 399 -6.47 13.97 27.23
CA GLY A 399 -7.55 13.77 26.26
C GLY A 399 -7.07 13.26 24.90
N TYR A 400 -5.95 12.53 24.84
CA TYR A 400 -5.33 12.12 23.57
C TYR A 400 -6.29 11.39 22.64
N TRP A 401 -7.17 10.56 23.22
CA TRP A 401 -8.07 9.67 22.48
C TRP A 401 -9.48 10.26 22.29
N GLN A 402 -9.75 11.42 22.87
CA GLN A 402 -11.00 12.15 22.64
C GLN A 402 -11.01 12.75 21.23
N GLU A 403 -12.19 13.02 20.70
CA GLU A 403 -12.36 13.78 19.46
C GLU A 403 -11.71 15.17 19.61
N GLY A 404 -10.82 15.55 18.69
CA GLY A 404 -10.06 16.80 18.77
C GLY A 404 -8.73 16.70 19.52
N GLY A 405 -8.39 15.51 20.05
CA GLY A 405 -7.09 15.19 20.64
C GLY A 405 -6.03 14.94 19.56
N VAL A 406 -5.47 13.72 19.52
CA VAL A 406 -4.52 13.31 18.45
C VAL A 406 -5.24 13.20 17.10
N PHE A 407 -6.49 12.74 17.13
CA PHE A 407 -7.34 12.60 15.98
C PHE A 407 -8.60 13.45 16.15
N ASP A 408 -9.05 14.00 15.04
CA ASP A 408 -10.32 14.71 14.91
C ASP A 408 -11.02 14.17 13.65
N SER A 409 -12.26 14.57 13.39
CA SER A 409 -12.94 14.14 12.18
C SER A 409 -13.96 15.15 11.66
N GLN A 410 -14.28 14.99 10.39
CA GLN A 410 -15.27 15.81 9.71
C GLN A 410 -16.41 14.94 9.22
N ALA A 411 -17.63 15.24 9.70
CA ALA A 411 -18.83 14.57 9.21
C ALA A 411 -19.01 14.80 7.71
N PHE A 412 -19.33 13.74 6.99
CA PHE A 412 -19.51 13.75 5.55
C PHE A 412 -20.92 13.29 5.19
N LYS A 413 -21.60 14.07 4.35
CA LYS A 413 -22.92 13.74 3.81
C LYS A 413 -22.78 13.44 2.33
N GLY A 414 -22.92 12.17 1.96
CA GLY A 414 -22.77 11.70 0.59
C GLY A 414 -22.20 10.29 0.56
N ASN A 415 -21.83 9.82 -0.64
CA ASN A 415 -21.18 8.54 -0.83
C ASN A 415 -19.72 8.58 -0.34
N PRO A 416 -19.33 7.84 0.71
CA PRO A 416 -17.96 7.86 1.23
C PRO A 416 -16.91 7.44 0.19
N PHE A 417 -17.30 6.60 -0.79
CA PHE A 417 -16.38 6.14 -1.84
C PHE A 417 -16.18 7.16 -2.96
N GLU A 418 -17.12 8.08 -3.17
CA GLU A 418 -16.91 9.25 -4.04
C GLU A 418 -15.95 10.24 -3.39
N GLU A 419 -16.08 10.48 -2.09
CA GLU A 419 -15.12 11.32 -1.35
C GLU A 419 -13.74 10.67 -1.27
N LEU A 420 -13.66 9.35 -1.07
CA LEU A 420 -12.40 8.62 -1.14
C LEU A 420 -11.74 8.74 -2.52
N GLN A 421 -12.54 8.62 -3.60
CA GLN A 421 -12.08 8.84 -4.97
C GLN A 421 -11.52 10.26 -5.13
N TYR A 422 -12.30 11.28 -4.72
CA TYR A 422 -11.92 12.68 -4.82
C TYR A 422 -10.62 12.99 -4.07
N ARG A 423 -10.48 12.51 -2.83
CA ARG A 423 -9.26 12.68 -2.04
C ARG A 423 -8.08 11.93 -2.64
N THR A 424 -8.31 10.75 -3.22
CA THR A 424 -7.27 10.00 -3.94
C THR A 424 -6.83 10.74 -5.20
N GLU A 425 -7.75 11.29 -5.99
CA GLU A 425 -7.43 12.12 -7.15
C GLU A 425 -6.58 13.35 -6.74
N LYS A 426 -7.01 14.08 -5.71
CA LYS A 426 -6.22 15.20 -5.18
C LYS A 426 -4.83 14.78 -4.75
N ALA A 427 -4.73 13.71 -3.98
CA ALA A 427 -3.45 13.20 -3.50
C ALA A 427 -2.54 12.74 -4.66
N THR A 428 -3.08 12.07 -5.68
CA THR A 428 -2.28 11.68 -6.85
C THR A 428 -1.73 12.90 -7.60
N LYS A 429 -2.52 13.97 -7.72
CA LYS A 429 -2.10 15.22 -8.37
C LYS A 429 -1.05 15.97 -7.54
N SER A 430 -1.22 16.09 -6.23
CA SER A 430 -0.27 16.78 -5.37
C SER A 430 1.04 16.00 -5.17
N ALA A 431 0.99 14.66 -5.21
CA ALA A 431 2.19 13.83 -5.11
C ALA A 431 3.17 14.02 -6.27
N THR A 432 2.74 14.58 -7.40
CA THR A 432 3.60 14.79 -8.57
C THR A 432 4.82 15.65 -8.25
N ASP A 433 4.68 16.62 -7.35
CA ASP A 433 5.77 17.50 -6.89
C ASP A 433 6.83 16.75 -6.06
N GLN A 434 6.50 15.57 -5.53
CA GLN A 434 7.41 14.68 -4.81
C GLN A 434 7.88 13.50 -5.67
N GLN A 435 7.48 13.47 -6.93
CA GLN A 435 7.79 12.40 -7.89
C GLN A 435 8.70 12.86 -9.03
N PHE A 436 8.80 14.17 -9.27
CA PHE A 436 9.60 14.76 -10.33
C PHE A 436 10.46 15.91 -9.82
N VAL A 437 11.60 16.12 -10.46
CA VAL A 437 12.45 17.31 -10.25
C VAL A 437 12.30 18.22 -11.45
N LEU A 438 11.91 19.48 -11.20
CA LEU A 438 11.77 20.48 -12.26
C LEU A 438 13.14 21.05 -12.66
N ASN A 439 13.24 21.55 -13.90
CA ASN A 439 14.45 22.24 -14.39
C ASN A 439 14.85 23.42 -13.48
N SER A 440 13.88 24.12 -12.87
CA SER A 440 14.13 25.22 -11.92
C SER A 440 14.71 24.77 -10.57
N ASP A 441 14.67 23.48 -10.27
CA ASP A 441 15.01 22.92 -8.96
C ASP A 441 16.28 22.06 -8.97
N VAL A 442 16.89 21.82 -10.15
CA VAL A 442 18.05 20.92 -10.29
C VAL A 442 19.27 21.35 -9.47
N THR A 443 19.45 22.65 -9.20
CA THR A 443 20.59 23.16 -8.41
C THR A 443 20.37 23.07 -6.90
N LYS A 444 19.17 22.72 -6.46
CA LYS A 444 18.82 22.61 -5.05
C LYS A 444 19.18 21.22 -4.54
N ASN A 445 20.34 21.09 -3.90
CA ASN A 445 20.87 19.83 -3.34
C ASN A 445 19.92 19.07 -2.39
N SER A 446 18.85 19.71 -1.89
CA SER A 446 17.83 19.09 -1.04
C SER A 446 16.72 18.37 -1.81
N VAL A 447 16.51 18.67 -3.10
CA VAL A 447 15.33 18.25 -3.86
C VAL A 447 15.37 16.76 -4.19
N ILE A 448 16.52 16.26 -4.66
CA ILE A 448 16.71 14.81 -4.93
C ILE A 448 16.64 14.02 -3.61
N LYS A 449 17.15 14.59 -2.50
CA LYS A 449 17.17 13.93 -1.19
C LYS A 449 15.78 13.69 -0.58
N GLY A 450 14.77 14.45 -1.00
CA GLY A 450 13.38 14.34 -0.54
C GLY A 450 12.48 13.50 -1.43
N LEU A 451 12.96 13.05 -2.60
CA LEU A 451 12.12 12.39 -3.61
C LEU A 451 11.78 10.95 -3.19
N ARG A 452 10.50 10.60 -3.18
CA ARG A 452 10.02 9.24 -2.88
C ARG A 452 9.51 8.61 -4.16
N ILE A 453 10.42 7.97 -4.89
CA ILE A 453 10.27 7.86 -6.34
C ILE A 453 9.33 6.74 -6.80
N ALA A 454 9.12 5.68 -6.04
CA ALA A 454 8.22 4.59 -6.47
C ALA A 454 6.97 4.39 -5.59
N SER A 455 7.04 4.75 -4.30
CA SER A 455 6.05 4.28 -3.31
C SER A 455 4.65 4.88 -3.46
N TYR A 456 4.53 6.11 -3.96
CA TYR A 456 3.24 6.81 -3.98
C TYR A 456 2.22 6.21 -4.96
N GLY A 457 2.63 5.87 -6.19
CA GLY A 457 1.70 5.45 -7.25
C GLY A 457 0.92 4.19 -6.88
N LEU A 458 1.62 3.17 -6.39
CA LEU A 458 1.00 1.91 -5.99
C LEU A 458 0.10 2.09 -4.75
N LEU A 459 0.54 2.86 -3.75
CA LEU A 459 -0.22 3.06 -2.51
C LEU A 459 -1.51 3.90 -2.71
N PHE A 460 -1.60 4.70 -3.77
CA PHE A 460 -2.88 5.34 -4.14
C PHE A 460 -3.90 4.34 -4.70
N LEU A 461 -3.45 3.20 -5.22
CA LEU A 461 -4.32 2.12 -5.69
C LEU A 461 -4.73 1.17 -4.54
N ALA A 462 -4.25 1.40 -3.32
CA ALA A 462 -4.58 0.59 -2.14
C ALA A 462 -6.08 0.37 -1.91
N PRO A 463 -6.98 1.36 -2.11
CA PRO A 463 -8.43 1.15 -2.01
C PRO A 463 -8.99 0.04 -2.91
N LEU A 464 -8.26 -0.34 -3.96
CA LEU A 464 -8.71 -1.31 -4.96
C LEU A 464 -8.11 -2.72 -4.73
N GLY A 465 -7.14 -2.83 -3.82
CA GLY A 465 -6.27 -4.02 -3.70
C GLY A 465 -7.02 -5.33 -3.44
N MET A 466 -8.14 -5.28 -2.71
CA MET A 466 -8.95 -6.46 -2.41
C MET A 466 -9.83 -6.92 -3.59
N ALA A 467 -10.22 -6.00 -4.48
CA ALA A 467 -11.01 -6.31 -5.66
C ALA A 467 -10.14 -6.77 -6.85
N ILE A 468 -8.86 -6.39 -6.86
CA ILE A 468 -7.91 -6.70 -7.93
C ILE A 468 -6.76 -7.54 -7.32
N PRO A 469 -6.87 -8.88 -7.29
CA PRO A 469 -5.88 -9.72 -6.61
C PRO A 469 -4.42 -9.50 -7.05
N PRO A 470 -4.09 -9.30 -8.35
CA PRO A 470 -2.73 -8.94 -8.75
C PRO A 470 -2.20 -7.68 -8.08
N LEU A 471 -3.05 -6.67 -7.94
CA LEU A 471 -2.72 -5.41 -7.28
C LEU A 471 -2.55 -5.60 -5.76
N GLY A 472 -3.43 -6.37 -5.12
CA GLY A 472 -3.31 -6.69 -3.69
C GLY A 472 -1.96 -7.36 -3.33
N VAL A 473 -1.49 -8.28 -4.19
CA VAL A 473 -0.15 -8.88 -4.06
C VAL A 473 0.95 -7.83 -4.19
N ALA A 474 0.90 -6.99 -5.22
CA ALA A 474 1.91 -5.95 -5.43
C ALA A 474 1.98 -4.97 -4.24
N LEU A 475 0.83 -4.54 -3.71
CA LEU A 475 0.72 -3.70 -2.52
C LEU A 475 1.34 -4.35 -1.28
N THR A 476 1.11 -5.66 -1.11
CA THR A 476 1.67 -6.43 0.02
C THR A 476 3.20 -6.46 -0.06
N ILE A 477 3.76 -6.73 -1.24
CA ILE A 477 5.21 -6.74 -1.45
C ILE A 477 5.80 -5.35 -1.19
N ALA A 478 5.16 -4.30 -1.71
CA ALA A 478 5.61 -2.92 -1.50
C ALA A 478 5.61 -2.51 -0.02
N ASN A 479 4.65 -3.00 0.77
CA ASN A 479 4.56 -2.74 2.21
C ASN A 479 5.62 -3.50 3.03
N ILE A 480 6.09 -4.68 2.59
CA ILE A 480 7.11 -5.47 3.31
C ILE A 480 8.54 -4.92 3.07
N GLY A 481 8.72 -4.00 2.12
CA GLY A 481 9.98 -3.26 1.95
C GLY A 481 11.18 -4.12 1.49
N ILE A 482 10.91 -5.25 0.82
CA ILE A 482 11.96 -6.12 0.27
C ILE A 482 12.62 -5.41 -0.91
N GLY A 483 13.96 -5.39 -0.92
CA GLY A 483 14.80 -4.69 -1.88
C GLY A 483 14.40 -4.91 -3.34
N ALA A 484 14.41 -3.83 -4.11
CA ALA A 484 13.84 -3.73 -5.46
C ALA A 484 14.48 -4.63 -6.53
N THR A 485 15.54 -5.39 -6.22
CA THR A 485 16.31 -6.15 -7.22
C THR A 485 15.67 -7.48 -7.62
N GLU A 486 14.98 -8.17 -6.71
CA GLU A 486 14.39 -9.50 -7.00
C GLU A 486 12.88 -9.43 -7.31
N VAL A 487 12.20 -8.37 -6.88
CA VAL A 487 10.75 -8.19 -7.07
C VAL A 487 10.39 -7.81 -8.52
N GLY A 488 11.27 -7.08 -9.23
CA GLY A 488 11.02 -6.65 -10.61
C GLY A 488 10.83 -7.82 -11.59
N ILE A 489 11.51 -8.95 -11.36
CA ILE A 489 11.43 -10.14 -12.22
C ILE A 489 10.08 -10.87 -12.04
N GLY A 490 9.54 -10.90 -10.82
CA GLY A 490 8.28 -11.62 -10.52
C GLY A 490 7.00 -10.87 -10.88
N ILE A 491 7.02 -9.53 -10.90
CA ILE A 491 5.88 -8.69 -11.34
C ILE A 491 5.72 -8.76 -12.87
N ASP A 492 6.83 -8.77 -13.60
CA ASP A 492 6.86 -8.89 -15.07
C ASP A 492 6.30 -10.25 -15.53
N ASP A 493 6.59 -11.35 -14.82
CA ASP A 493 6.07 -12.69 -15.14
C ASP A 493 4.54 -12.83 -14.96
N LYS A 494 3.94 -12.08 -14.03
CA LYS A 494 2.48 -12.08 -13.80
C LYS A 494 1.73 -11.14 -14.75
N LEU A 495 2.30 -9.98 -15.07
CA LEU A 495 1.76 -9.06 -16.08
C LEU A 495 1.76 -9.72 -17.48
N ASN A 496 2.73 -10.60 -17.75
CA ASN A 496 2.87 -11.33 -19.02
C ASN A 496 2.24 -12.75 -19.04
N ASN A 497 1.39 -13.09 -18.06
CA ASN A 497 0.57 -14.31 -18.08
C ASN A 497 1.34 -15.64 -18.26
N ARG A 498 2.52 -15.78 -17.65
CA ARG A 498 3.32 -17.02 -17.76
C ARG A 498 2.78 -18.14 -16.82
N PRO A 499 2.71 -19.41 -17.28
CA PRO A 499 2.18 -20.52 -16.47
C PRO A 499 3.03 -20.76 -15.21
N GLY A 500 2.39 -20.83 -14.03
CA GLY A 500 3.05 -21.14 -12.75
C GLY A 500 3.46 -19.94 -11.87
N ALA A 501 3.14 -18.71 -12.28
CA ALA A 501 3.40 -17.50 -11.50
C ALA A 501 2.66 -17.45 -10.15
N GLU A 502 1.46 -18.04 -10.07
CA GLU A 502 0.64 -18.04 -8.85
C GLU A 502 1.27 -18.86 -7.72
N ASN A 503 1.78 -20.06 -8.00
CA ASN A 503 2.39 -20.92 -6.97
C ASN A 503 3.67 -20.32 -6.38
N ARG A 504 4.50 -19.63 -7.19
CA ARG A 504 5.78 -19.06 -6.70
C ARG A 504 5.59 -17.84 -5.81
N ILE A 505 4.55 -17.04 -6.07
CA ILE A 505 4.15 -15.90 -5.24
C ILE A 505 3.53 -16.38 -3.91
N ILE A 506 2.66 -17.40 -3.98
CA ILE A 506 1.93 -17.92 -2.82
C ILE A 506 2.88 -18.62 -1.84
N THR A 507 3.88 -19.39 -2.29
CA THR A 507 4.86 -20.02 -1.39
C THR A 507 5.82 -19.01 -0.75
N GLY A 508 6.19 -17.93 -1.45
CA GLY A 508 7.05 -16.87 -0.92
C GLY A 508 6.37 -16.03 0.15
N VAL A 509 5.15 -15.54 -0.11
CA VAL A 509 4.40 -14.69 0.83
C VAL A 509 3.96 -15.46 2.09
N ILE A 510 3.50 -16.71 1.95
CA ILE A 510 2.99 -17.50 3.09
C ILE A 510 4.11 -17.88 4.07
N ASN A 511 5.34 -18.13 3.61
CA ASN A 511 6.44 -18.48 4.50
C ASN A 511 7.00 -17.27 5.28
N THR A 512 6.76 -16.03 4.81
CA THR A 512 7.19 -14.81 5.51
C THR A 512 6.11 -14.24 6.43
N THR A 513 4.83 -14.56 6.22
CA THR A 513 3.71 -14.06 7.07
C THR A 513 3.33 -14.96 8.24
N LYS A 514 3.88 -16.18 8.36
CA LYS A 514 3.60 -17.07 9.50
C LYS A 514 3.89 -16.48 10.89
N PRO A 515 4.89 -15.59 11.10
CA PRO A 515 5.11 -14.98 12.43
C PRO A 515 4.13 -13.86 12.77
N ILE A 516 3.51 -13.20 11.77
CA ILE A 516 2.78 -11.94 11.96
C ILE A 516 1.29 -12.17 12.30
N LEU A 517 0.76 -13.36 12.04
CA LEU A 517 -0.63 -13.71 12.37
C LEU A 517 -0.81 -14.32 13.78
N SER A 518 0.26 -14.63 14.50
CA SER A 518 0.19 -15.21 15.85
C SER A 518 0.37 -14.23 17.01
N GLU A 519 0.76 -12.98 16.75
CA GLU A 519 1.05 -11.99 17.79
C GLU A 519 0.16 -10.75 17.61
N GLY A 520 -1.05 -10.80 18.17
CA GLY A 520 -1.95 -9.64 18.14
C GLY A 520 -3.28 -9.76 18.86
N PHE A 521 -3.70 -10.96 19.29
CA PHE A 521 -5.01 -11.17 19.94
C PHE A 521 -4.95 -11.86 21.31
N GLY A 522 -3.76 -12.04 21.90
CA GLY A 522 -3.56 -12.99 23.00
C GLY A 522 -3.40 -12.46 24.43
N GLN A 523 -3.65 -11.18 24.76
CA GLN A 523 -3.42 -10.67 26.14
C GLN A 523 -4.63 -10.03 26.84
N ALA A 524 -5.87 -10.37 26.44
CA ALA A 524 -7.05 -10.02 27.24
C ALA A 524 -7.62 -11.17 28.08
N PHE A 525 -7.06 -12.39 28.02
CA PHE A 525 -7.46 -13.50 28.88
C PHE A 525 -6.25 -14.35 29.24
N THR A 526 -5.94 -14.48 30.52
CA THR A 526 -4.88 -15.34 31.06
C THR A 526 -5.35 -16.80 31.09
N PRO A 527 -4.67 -17.75 30.41
CA PRO A 527 -4.75 -19.15 30.76
C PRO A 527 -3.51 -19.53 31.58
N VAL A 528 -3.77 -20.14 32.74
CA VAL A 528 -2.80 -20.73 33.65
C VAL A 528 -1.90 -21.72 32.89
N THR A 529 -0.59 -21.47 32.84
CA THR A 529 0.40 -22.39 32.25
C THR A 529 0.89 -23.41 33.28
N GLY A 530 0.71 -24.71 33.00
CA GLY A 530 1.45 -25.82 33.60
C GLY A 530 2.34 -26.51 32.54
N PRO A 531 3.51 -27.07 32.89
CA PRO A 531 4.59 -27.30 31.93
C PRO A 531 4.61 -28.75 31.39
N LEU A 532 4.82 -28.90 30.09
CA LEU A 532 5.33 -30.16 29.53
C LEU A 532 6.52 -29.87 28.60
N LYS A 533 7.70 -30.19 29.14
CA LYS A 533 8.95 -30.40 28.41
C LYS A 533 8.91 -31.76 27.70
N ALA A 534 9.77 -31.85 26.68
CA ALA A 534 10.36 -33.04 26.07
C ALA A 534 9.59 -33.66 24.90
N PHE A 535 10.07 -33.43 23.67
CA PHE A 535 10.84 -34.45 22.94
C PHE A 535 11.53 -33.85 21.70
N LEU A 536 12.77 -34.34 21.44
CA LEU A 536 13.48 -34.41 20.16
C LEU A 536 14.45 -33.29 19.73
N LEU A 537 15.64 -33.31 20.34
CA LEU A 537 16.94 -33.46 19.64
C LEU A 537 17.06 -34.96 19.28
N LYS A 538 17.70 -35.50 18.22
CA LYS A 538 18.74 -35.16 17.23
C LYS A 538 18.91 -36.44 16.35
N PRO A 539 19.87 -36.57 15.41
CA PRO A 539 20.87 -35.61 14.91
C PRO A 539 20.42 -34.83 13.69
#